data_AF-W5SVQ7-F1
#
_entry.id   AF-W5SVQ7-F1
#
_cell.length_a   1.000
_cell.length_b   1.000
_cell.length_c   1.000
_cell.angle_alpha   90.00
_cell.angle_beta   90.00
_cell.angle_gamma   90.00
#
_symmetry.space_group_name_H-M   'P 1'
#
loop_
_entity.id
_entity.type
_entity.pdbx_description
1 polymer ?
#
loop_
_entity_poly.entity_id
_entity_poly.type
_entity_poly.pdbx_seq_one_letter_code
_entity_poly.pdbx_strand_id
1 'polypeptide(L)' 'MRNKIFFASIMYLFLFIWWLFSVYLSYFSIFIFNIPLWFFSACIFFPIFSFLLVFIFVIFFKSD' A
#
# COMPACT_ATOMS: atom_id res chain seq x y z
N MET A 1 -20.55 -12.56 -0.93
CA MET A 1 -20.31 -11.09 -0.98
C MET A 1 -19.70 -10.52 0.30
N ARG A 2 -20.12 -10.95 1.51
CA ARG A 2 -19.63 -10.39 2.78
C ARG A 2 -18.09 -10.48 2.96
N ASN A 3 -17.49 -11.62 2.64
CA ASN A 3 -16.03 -11.80 2.73
C ASN A 3 -15.24 -10.93 1.74
N LYS A 4 -15.81 -10.67 0.54
CA LYS A 4 -15.23 -9.77 -0.48
C LYS A 4 -15.12 -8.34 0.02
N ILE A 5 -16.21 -7.85 0.61
CA ILE A 5 -16.28 -6.48 1.15
C ILE A 5 -15.34 -6.34 2.35
N PHE A 6 -15.32 -7.31 3.26
CA PHE A 6 -14.43 -7.29 4.43
C PHE A 6 -12.96 -7.26 4.02
N PHE A 7 -12.56 -8.10 3.05
CA PHE A 7 -11.19 -8.13 2.57
C PHE A 7 -10.80 -6.82 1.87
N ALA A 8 -11.67 -6.28 1.01
CA ALA A 8 -11.43 -4.99 0.36
C ALA A 8 -11.26 -3.86 1.40
N SER A 9 -12.09 -3.82 2.45
CA SER A 9 -11.96 -2.84 3.53
C SER A 9 -10.61 -2.94 4.25
N ILE A 10 -10.11 -4.14 4.52
CA ILE A 10 -8.79 -4.34 5.13
C ILE A 10 -7.68 -3.81 4.22
N MET A 11 -7.75 -4.08 2.91
CA MET A 11 -6.77 -3.57 1.95
C MET A 11 -6.74 -2.05 1.92
N TYR A 12 -7.90 -1.40 1.90
CA TYR A 12 -7.99 0.06 1.94
C TYR A 12 -7.42 0.64 3.23
N LEU A 13 -7.70 0.02 4.38
CA LEU A 13 -7.17 0.44 5.68
C LEU A 13 -5.64 0.33 5.68
N PHE A 14 -5.08 -0.75 5.14
CA PHE A 14 -3.63 -0.91 5.02
C PHE A 14 -3.00 0.17 4.12
N LEU A 15 -3.56 0.43 2.94
CA LEU A 15 -3.08 1.50 2.04
C LEU A 15 -3.17 2.88 2.69
N PHE A 16 -4.21 3.13 3.48
CA PHE A 16 -4.36 4.37 4.23
C PHE A 16 -3.26 4.56 5.29
N ILE A 17 -2.95 3.53 6.07
CA ILE A 17 -1.83 3.56 7.03
C ILE A 17 -0.50 3.80 6.31
N TRP A 18 -0.29 3.15 5.16
CA TRP A 18 0.91 3.33 4.36
C TRP A 18 1.08 4.78 3.85
N TRP A 19 -0.04 5.39 3.45
CA TRP A 19 -0.06 6.78 3.04
C TRP A 19 0.32 7.71 4.20
N LEU A 20 -0.24 7.50 5.40
CA LEU A 20 0.13 8.25 6.61
C LEU A 20 1.63 8.13 6.92
N PHE A 21 2.20 6.92 6.78
CA PHE A 21 3.63 6.70 7.00
C PHE A 21 4.49 7.47 5.98
N SER A 22 4.06 7.53 4.72
CA SER A 22 4.77 8.29 3.69
C SER A 22 4.72 9.79 3.95
N VAL A 23 3.58 10.32 4.42
CA VAL A 23 3.45 11.73 4.86
C VAL A 23 4.35 12.00 6.07
N TYR A 24 4.37 11.11 7.06
CA TYR A 24 5.26 11.23 8.21
C TYR A 24 6.72 11.30 7.77
N LEU A 25 7.17 10.39 6.90
CA LEU A 25 8.53 10.42 6.35
C LEU A 25 8.84 11.71 5.56
N SER A 26 7.84 12.31 4.91
CA SER A 26 8.04 13.57 4.19
C SER A 26 8.37 14.73 5.13
N TYR A 27 7.82 14.72 6.35
CA TYR A 27 8.10 15.73 7.36
C TYR A 27 9.54 15.66 7.88
N PHE A 28 10.06 14.46 8.11
CA PHE A 28 11.42 14.28 8.65
C PHE A 28 12.53 14.47 7.61
N SER A 29 12.19 14.70 6.34
CA SER A 29 13.14 14.98 5.25
C SER A 29 14.33 14.02 5.23
N ILE A 30 14.06 12.72 5.44
CA ILE A 30 15.09 11.68 5.43
C ILE A 30 15.41 11.36 3.97
N PHE A 31 16.70 11.36 3.62
CA PHE A 31 17.16 11.06 2.26
C PHE A 31 18.04 9.80 2.25
N ILE A 32 17.88 8.98 1.20
CA ILE A 32 18.77 7.87 0.88
C ILE A 32 19.22 8.06 -0.56
N PHE A 33 20.52 8.00 -0.84
CA PHE A 33 21.09 8.27 -2.18
C PHE A 33 20.58 9.59 -2.79
N ASN A 34 20.49 10.66 -1.99
CA ASN A 34 19.97 11.97 -2.41
C ASN A 34 18.49 12.00 -2.85
N ILE A 35 17.75 10.91 -2.65
CA ILE A 35 16.32 10.82 -2.98
C ILE A 35 15.54 10.78 -1.66
N PRO A 36 14.43 11.52 -1.53
CA PRO A 36 13.62 11.48 -0.32
C PRO A 36 13.05 10.09 -0.07
N LEU A 37 13.13 9.62 1.17
CA LEU A 37 12.64 8.29 1.56
C LEU A 37 11.13 8.15 1.36
N TRP A 38 10.39 9.23 1.56
CA TRP A 38 8.95 9.30 1.29
C TRP A 38 8.63 9.05 -0.19
N PHE A 39 9.52 9.45 -1.11
CA PHE A 39 9.35 9.22 -2.54
C PHE A 39 9.45 7.73 -2.87
N PHE A 40 10.42 7.01 -2.30
CA PHE A 40 10.50 5.55 -2.45
C PHE A 40 9.25 4.86 -1.89
N SER A 41 8.82 5.25 -0.70
CA SER A 41 7.64 4.69 -0.04
C SER A 41 6.35 4.90 -0.84
N ALA A 42 6.13 6.11 -1.36
CA ALA A 42 4.89 6.50 -2.02
C ALA A 42 4.86 6.19 -3.53
N CYS A 43 5.98 6.30 -4.23
CA CYS A 43 6.01 6.18 -5.69
C CYS A 43 6.46 4.81 -6.18
N ILE A 44 7.23 4.06 -5.38
CA ILE A 44 7.75 2.75 -5.79
C ILE A 44 7.06 1.64 -5.00
N PHE A 45 7.14 1.67 -3.68
CA PHE A 45 6.57 0.59 -2.86
C PHE A 45 5.04 0.57 -2.90
N PHE A 46 4.38 1.73 -2.83
CA PHE A 46 2.91 1.81 -2.84
C PHE A 46 2.26 1.14 -4.07
N PRO A 47 2.65 1.43 -5.34
CA PRO A 47 2.06 0.76 -6.49
C PRO A 47 2.39 -0.74 -6.55
N ILE A 48 3.59 -1.15 -6.15
CA ILE A 48 3.98 -2.57 -6.11
C ILE A 48 3.11 -3.33 -5.11
N PHE A 49 2.97 -2.82 -3.89
CA PHE A 49 2.12 -3.42 -2.86
C PHE A 49 0.66 -3.43 -3.27
N SER A 50 0.15 -2.34 -3.86
CA SER A 50 -1.22 -2.28 -4.38
C SER A 50 -1.48 -3.35 -5.42
N PHE A 51 -0.55 -3.54 -6.36
CA PHE A 51 -0.68 -4.57 -7.40
C PHE A 51 -0.66 -5.98 -6.80
N LEU A 52 0.27 -6.25 -5.87
CA LEU A 52 0.39 -7.54 -5.19
C LEU A 52 -0.88 -7.88 -4.39
N LEU A 53 -1.41 -6.89 -3.68
CA LEU A 53 -2.66 -6.98 -2.93
C LEU A 53 -3.85 -7.30 -3.85
N VAL A 54 -3.98 -6.60 -4.98
CA VAL A 54 -5.03 -6.90 -5.98
C VAL A 54 -4.86 -8.31 -6.55
N PHE A 55 -3.63 -8.75 -6.80
CA PHE A 55 -3.35 -10.09 -7.31
C PHE A 55 -3.77 -11.18 -6.31
N ILE A 56 -3.45 -11.01 -5.03
CA ILE A 56 -3.91 -11.90 -3.95
C ILE A 56 -5.43 -11.91 -3.88
N PHE A 57 -6.08 -10.75 -3.95
CA PHE A 57 -7.54 -10.64 -3.95
C PHE A 57 -8.15 -11.47 -5.10
N VAL A 58 -7.63 -11.31 -6.32
CA VAL A 58 -8.12 -12.04 -7.49
C VAL A 58 -7.91 -13.54 -7.35
N ILE A 59 -6.75 -14.00 -6.87
CA ILE A 59 -6.49 -15.43 -6.64
C ILE A 59 -7.47 -15.99 -5.62
N PHE A 60 -7.59 -15.34 -4.46
CA PHE A 60 -8.41 -15.82 -3.36
C PHE A 60 -9.89 -15.95 -3.76
N PHE A 61 -10.40 -15.00 -4.55
CA PHE A 61 -11.80 -15.03 -5.01
C PHE A 61 -12.05 -15.79 -6.30
N LYS A 62 -11.01 -16.19 -7.03
CA LYS A 62 -11.13 -17.07 -8.21
C LYS A 62 -11.10 -18.55 -7.84
N SER A 63 -10.58 -18.86 -6.66
CA SER A 63 -10.55 -20.23 -6.11
C SER A 63 -11.82 -20.61 -5.32
N ASP A 64 -12.73 -19.67 -5.09
CA ASP A 64 -14.12 -19.89 -4.61
C ASP A 64 -15.09 -20.04 -5.79
#